data_AF-A0A173W815-F1
#
_entry.id   AF-A0A173W815-F1
#
_cell.length_a   1.000
_cell.length_b   1.000
_cell.length_c   1.000
_cell.angle_alpha   90.00
_cell.angle_beta   90.00
_cell.angle_gamma   90.00
#
_symmetry.space_group_name_H-M   'P 1'
#
loop_
_entity.id
_entity.type
_entity.pdbx_description
1 polymer ?
#
loop_
_entity_poly.entity_id
_entity_poly.type
_entity_poly.pdbx_seq_one_letter_code
_entity_poly.pdbx_strand_id
1 'polypeptide(L)'
;MRTLLKHPLEQARGELRHWVFLASHSRMPEIVELAKRIRRRRPDILRTIELGYSSARLKAFDNRIKVTIRMAYGFRHVNNLIALVMLRCDGLDIRLPQPTI
;
A
#
# COMPACT_ATOMS: atom_id res chain seq x y z
N MET A 1 6.82 -1.05 12.06
CA MET A 1 6.60 -0.46 10.72
C MET A 1 5.86 0.88 10.69
N ARG A 2 5.08 1.28 11.71
CA ARG A 2 4.27 2.51 11.67
C ARG A 2 5.08 3.82 11.71
N THR A 3 6.32 3.78 12.21
CA THR A 3 7.24 4.92 12.36
C THR A 3 8.21 5.09 11.18
N LEU A 4 8.54 4.00 10.48
CA LEU A 4 9.52 3.96 9.36
C LEU A 4 9.24 4.98 8.25
N LEU A 5 7.96 5.27 7.98
CA LEU A 5 7.53 6.22 6.95
C LEU A 5 7.54 7.70 7.41
N LYS A 6 7.89 7.97 8.68
CA LYS A 6 8.00 9.32 9.25
C LYS A 6 9.44 9.76 9.52
N HIS A 7 10.42 8.85 9.40
CA HIS A 7 11.82 9.15 9.66
C HIS A 7 12.48 9.80 8.43
N PRO A 8 13.50 10.66 8.63
CA PRO A 8 14.34 11.12 7.55
C PRO A 8 14.91 9.92 6.78
N LEU A 9 15.00 10.04 5.45
CA LEU A 9 15.35 8.97 4.51
C LEU A 9 16.55 8.13 4.93
N GLU A 10 17.60 8.77 5.43
CA GLU A 10 18.82 8.11 5.85
C GLU A 10 18.63 7.27 7.12
N GLN A 11 17.80 7.72 8.05
CA GLN A 11 17.41 6.95 9.23
C GLN A 11 16.55 5.74 8.83
N ALA A 12 15.55 5.93 7.95
CA ALA A 12 14.72 4.84 7.46
C ALA A 12 15.55 3.79 6.69
N ARG A 13 16.56 4.22 5.92
CA ARG A 13 17.50 3.35 5.22
C ARG A 13 18.36 2.55 6.20
N GLY A 14 18.80 3.16 7.30
CA GLY A 14 19.54 2.48 8.39
C GLY A 14 18.68 1.43 9.09
N GLU A 15 17.49 1.81 9.54
CA GLU A 15 16.55 0.93 10.25
C GLU A 15 16.11 -0.25 9.38
N LEU A 16 15.80 -0.01 8.11
CA LEU A 16 15.41 -1.08 7.18
C LEU A 16 16.54 -2.08 6.96
N ARG A 17 17.79 -1.61 6.84
CA ARG A 17 18.96 -2.48 6.74
C ARG A 17 19.14 -3.32 8.01
N HIS A 18 19.06 -2.68 9.17
CA HIS A 18 19.20 -3.36 10.45
C HIS A 18 18.12 -4.43 10.66
N TRP A 19 16.86 -4.09 10.35
CA TRP A 19 15.76 -5.05 10.46
C TRP A 19 15.92 -6.24 9.50
N VAL A 20 16.28 -6.00 8.23
CA VAL A 20 16.52 -7.07 7.26
C VAL A 20 17.67 -7.97 7.71
N PHE A 21 18.72 -7.41 8.31
CA PHE A 21 19.82 -8.18 8.88
C PHE A 21 19.31 -9.12 9.99
N LEU A 22 18.59 -8.60 10.99
CA LEU A 22 18.03 -9.42 12.07
C LEU A 22 17.05 -10.48 11.54
N ALA A 23 16.15 -10.09 10.64
CA ALA A 23 15.13 -10.97 10.09
C ALA A 23 15.72 -12.12 9.24
N SER A 24 16.85 -11.87 8.55
CA SER A 24 17.53 -12.91 7.76
C SER A 24 18.22 -13.97 8.63
N HIS A 25 18.53 -13.65 9.89
CA HIS A 25 19.11 -14.58 10.87
C HIS A 25 18.05 -15.22 11.78
N SER A 26 16.77 -14.96 11.54
CA SER A 26 15.67 -15.58 12.28
C SER A 26 15.61 -17.08 11.99
N ARG A 27 15.30 -17.89 13.00
CA ARG A 27 15.04 -19.33 12.85
C ARG A 27 13.68 -19.64 12.22
N MET A 28 12.84 -18.63 12.00
CA MET A 28 11.53 -18.78 11.36
C MET A 28 11.65 -18.58 9.83
N PRO A 29 11.39 -19.61 9.01
CA PRO A 29 11.58 -19.54 7.57
C PRO A 29 10.70 -18.48 6.89
N GLU A 30 9.50 -18.21 7.41
CA GLU A 30 8.57 -17.21 6.89
C GLU A 30 9.12 -15.79 7.04
N ILE A 31 9.82 -15.53 8.16
CA ILE A 31 10.47 -14.25 8.44
C ILE A 31 11.67 -14.06 7.53
N VAL A 32 12.45 -15.11 7.30
CA VAL A 32 13.58 -15.09 6.36
C VAL A 32 13.09 -14.81 4.94
N GLU A 33 11.98 -15.44 4.52
CA GLU A 33 11.42 -15.21 3.19
C GLU A 33 10.80 -13.81 3.05
N LEU A 34 10.21 -13.29 4.12
CA LEU A 34 9.78 -11.89 4.17
C LEU A 34 10.98 -10.93 4.04
N ALA A 35 12.08 -11.19 4.74
CA ALA A 35 13.31 -10.40 4.65
C ALA A 35 13.88 -10.39 3.23
N LYS A 36 13.88 -11.54 2.54
CA LYS A 36 14.30 -11.63 1.12
C LYS A 36 13.40 -10.79 0.22
N ARG A 37 12.07 -10.87 0.38
CA ARG A 37 11.12 -10.07 -0.41
C ARG A 37 11.31 -8.58 -0.20
N ILE A 38 11.48 -8.16 1.06
CA ILE A 38 11.75 -6.76 1.43
C ILE A 38 13.09 -6.30 0.86
N ARG A 39 14.14 -7.13 0.92
CA ARG A 39 15.45 -6.82 0.35
C ARG A 39 15.39 -6.59 -1.16
N ARG A 40 14.63 -7.41 -1.90
CA ARG A 40 14.42 -7.25 -3.36
C ARG A 40 13.72 -5.93 -3.71
N ARG A 41 12.76 -5.49 -2.89
CA ARG A 41 11.97 -4.25 -3.10
C ARG A 41 12.49 -3.04 -2.33
N ARG A 42 13.68 -3.13 -1.73
CA ARG A 42 14.30 -2.05 -0.95
C ARG A 42 14.34 -0.70 -1.68
N PRO A 43 14.72 -0.60 -2.97
CA PRO A 43 14.72 0.70 -3.66
C PRO A 43 13.31 1.30 -3.75
N ASP A 44 12.29 0.50 -4.04
CA ASP A 44 10.90 0.96 -4.16
C ASP A 44 10.33 1.42 -2.81
N ILE A 45 10.67 0.71 -1.73
CA ILE A 45 10.28 1.08 -0.36
C ILE A 45 10.89 2.43 0.02
N LEU A 46 12.17 2.65 -0.29
CA LEU A 46 12.82 3.93 -0.04
C LEU A 46 12.20 5.05 -0.88
N ARG A 47 11.98 4.82 -2.18
CA ARG A 47 11.27 5.78 -3.07
C ARG A 47 9.90 6.18 -2.51
N THR A 48 9.15 5.24 -1.94
CA THR A 48 7.84 5.52 -1.33
C THR A 48 7.95 6.45 -0.10
N ILE A 49 9.06 6.34 0.64
CA ILE A 49 9.39 7.25 1.76
C ILE A 49 9.79 8.64 1.24
N GLU A 50 10.57 8.71 0.15
CA GLU A 50 10.93 10.00 -0.50
C GLU A 50 9.69 10.77 -0.97
N LEU A 51 8.72 10.06 -1.53
CA LEU A 51 7.45 10.62 -2.00
C LEU A 51 6.52 11.07 -0.84
N GLY A 52 6.92 10.89 0.42
CA GLY A 52 6.18 11.36 1.58
C GLY A 52 4.82 10.68 1.79
N TYR A 53 4.61 9.49 1.21
CA TYR A 53 3.36 8.76 1.41
C TYR A 53 3.25 8.28 2.86
N SER A 54 2.36 8.92 3.63
CA SER A 54 2.13 8.52 5.02
C SER A 54 1.43 7.15 5.09
N SER A 55 1.78 6.35 6.10
CA SER A 55 1.10 5.07 6.39
C SER A 55 -0.41 5.24 6.53
N ALA A 56 -0.84 6.38 7.08
CA ALA A 56 -2.25 6.71 7.24
C ALA A 56 -2.95 6.89 5.89
N ARG A 57 -2.32 7.60 4.95
CA ARG A 57 -2.84 7.78 3.59
C ARG A 57 -2.92 6.44 2.84
N LEU A 58 -1.89 5.61 2.94
CA LEU A 58 -1.91 4.26 2.36
C LEU A 58 -3.02 3.37 2.96
N LYS A 59 -3.22 3.42 4.28
CA LYS A 59 -4.32 2.71 4.94
C LYS A 59 -5.70 3.22 4.52
N ALA A 60 -5.85 4.54 4.37
CA ALA A 60 -7.09 5.13 3.88
C ALA A 60 -7.42 4.63 2.46
N PHE A 61 -6.41 4.57 1.58
CA PHE A 61 -6.55 3.98 0.24
C PHE A 61 -6.97 2.50 0.30
N ASP A 62 -6.26 1.67 1.07
CA ASP A 62 -6.60 0.24 1.24
C ASP A 62 -8.04 0.05 1.74
N ASN A 63 -8.48 0.87 2.70
CA ASN A 63 -9.85 0.80 3.20
C ASN A 63 -10.88 1.19 2.13
N ARG A 64 -10.61 2.23 1.32
CA ARG A 64 -11.48 2.62 0.20
C ARG A 64 -11.58 1.51 -0.85
N ILE A 65 -10.47 0.84 -1.17
CA ILE A 65 -10.46 -0.31 -2.08
C ILE A 65 -11.31 -1.45 -1.51
N LYS A 66 -11.11 -1.81 -0.24
CA LYS A 66 -11.89 -2.87 0.43
C LYS A 66 -13.40 -2.59 0.42
N VAL A 67 -13.80 -1.35 0.70
CA VAL A 67 -15.21 -0.95 0.60
C VAL A 67 -15.71 -1.07 -0.85
N THR A 68 -14.91 -0.67 -1.83
CA THR A 68 -15.27 -0.73 -3.25
C THR A 68 -15.42 -2.18 -3.74
N ILE A 69 -14.55 -3.09 -3.29
CA ILE A 69 -14.67 -4.52 -3.58
C ILE A 69 -15.98 -5.09 -3.03
N ARG A 70 -16.38 -4.71 -1.81
CA ARG A 70 -17.67 -5.12 -1.23
C ARG A 70 -18.88 -4.59 -2.01
N MET A 71 -18.80 -3.36 -2.51
CA MET A 71 -19.86 -2.77 -3.33
C MET A 71 -19.96 -3.38 -4.73
N ALA A 72 -18.83 -3.82 -5.28
CA ALA A 72 -18.75 -4.45 -6.60
C ALA A 72 -19.20 -5.93 -6.59
N TYR A 73 -19.70 -6.44 -5.46
CA TYR A 73 -20.25 -7.79 -5.40
C TYR A 73 -21.42 -7.90 -6.38
N GLY A 74 -21.32 -8.82 -7.35
CA GLY A 74 -22.27 -8.94 -8.46
C GLY A 74 -21.81 -8.32 -9.78
N PHE A 75 -20.63 -7.69 -9.84
CA PHE A 75 -20.05 -7.29 -11.13
C PHE A 75 -19.69 -8.53 -11.96
N ARG A 76 -20.19 -8.56 -13.20
CA ARG A 76 -19.91 -9.63 -14.16
C ARG A 76 -18.44 -9.64 -14.64
N HIS A 77 -17.77 -8.49 -14.62
CA HIS A 77 -16.40 -8.34 -15.14
C HIS A 77 -15.50 -7.58 -14.15
N VAL A 78 -14.28 -8.07 -13.96
CA VAL A 78 -13.26 -7.47 -13.07
C VAL A 78 -12.84 -6.08 -13.52
N ASN A 79 -12.89 -5.81 -14.83
CA ASN A 79 -12.57 -4.49 -15.38
C ASN A 79 -13.47 -3.38 -14.81
N ASN A 80 -14.73 -3.68 -14.51
CA ASN A 80 -15.65 -2.72 -13.91
C ASN A 80 -15.26 -2.38 -12.47
N LEU A 81 -14.74 -3.36 -11.72
CA LEU A 81 -14.21 -3.13 -10.38
C LEU A 81 -12.93 -2.28 -10.44
N ILE A 82 -12.02 -2.57 -11.39
CA ILE A 82 -10.79 -1.79 -11.57
C ILE A 82 -11.13 -0.33 -11.90
N ALA A 83 -12.05 -0.10 -12.84
CA ALA A 83 -12.51 1.24 -13.20
C ALA A 83 -13.13 1.98 -12.01
N LEU A 84 -13.95 1.30 -11.20
CA LEU A 84 -14.57 1.89 -10.01
C LEU A 84 -13.54 2.21 -8.91
N VAL A 85 -12.52 1.37 -8.74
CA VAL A 85 -11.41 1.61 -7.81
C VAL A 85 -10.60 2.82 -8.25
N MET A 86 -10.24 2.90 -9.55
CA MET A 86 -9.55 4.06 -10.11
C MET A 86 -10.38 5.32 -9.89
N LEU A 87 -11.67 5.30 -10.27
CA LEU A 87 -12.59 6.43 -10.09
C LEU A 87 -12.65 6.92 -8.64
N ARG A 88 -12.82 6.02 -7.67
CA ARG A 88 -12.90 6.40 -6.25
C ARG A 88 -11.55 6.83 -5.69
N CYS A 89 -10.44 6.25 -6.13
CA CYS A 89 -9.13 6.52 -5.55
C CYS A 89 -8.40 7.70 -6.22
N ASP A 90 -8.76 8.10 -7.44
CA ASP A 90 -8.09 9.19 -8.18
C ASP A 90 -8.30 10.58 -7.55
N GLY A 91 -9.24 10.70 -6.61
CA GLY A 91 -9.52 11.96 -5.91
C GLY A 91 -10.34 12.95 -6.74
N LEU A 92 -10.80 12.54 -7.92
CA LEU A 92 -11.77 13.28 -8.72
C LEU A 92 -13.14 13.27 -8.03
N ASP A 93 -13.68 14.45 -7.73
CA ASP A 93 -15.06 14.61 -7.26
C ASP A 93 -16.03 14.46 -8.43
N ILE A 94 -16.23 13.22 -8.87
CA ILE A 94 -17.17 12.91 -9.95
C ILE A 94 -18.54 12.69 -9.33
N ARG A 95 -19.37 13.73 -9.39
CA ARG A 95 -20.79 13.65 -9.07
C ARG A 95 -21.48 12.84 -10.18
N LEU A 96 -21.88 11.61 -9.86
CA LEU A 96 -22.69 10.81 -10.76
C LEU A 96 -24.02 11.54 -11.01
N PRO A 97 -24.50 11.60 -12.26
CA PRO A 97 -25.81 12.17 -12.55
C PRO A 97 -26.87 11.39 -11.78
N GLN A 98 -27.74 12.11 -11.06
CA GLN A 98 -28.85 11.47 -10.37
C GLN A 98 -29.84 10.92 -11.40
N PRO A 99 -30.36 9.70 -11.20
CA PRO A 99 -31.38 9.17 -12.07
C PRO A 99 -32.58 10.11 -12.04
N THR A 100 -32.92 10.67 -13.20
CA THR A 100 -34.18 11.38 -13.39
C THR A 100 -35.28 10.34 -13.29
N ILE A 101 -36.08 10.42 -12.22
CA ILE A 101 -37.31 9.65 -12.04
C ILE A 101 -38.38 10.28 -12.92
#